data_AF-G4VHI0-F1
#
_entry.id   AF-G4VHI0-F1
#
_cell.length_a   1.000
_cell.length_b   1.000
_cell.length_c   1.000
_cell.angle_alpha   90.00
_cell.angle_beta   90.00
_cell.angle_gamma   90.00
#
_symmetry.space_group_name_H-M   'P 1'
#
loop_
_entity.id
_entity.type
_entity.pdbx_description
1 polymer ?
#
loop_
_entity_poly.entity_id
_entity_poly.type
_entity_poly.pdbx_seq_one_letter_code
_entity_poly.pdbx_strand_id
1 'polypeptide(L)'
;MLSRTTSYLGNDVYCLTVNSLRQAKVVGQFDKKFILLIADVRSSHYKIFEELSSKKHGYTSKHLYIIAVDQHAAHERILLECFEKECLNYFEMSPNKAIHEPQFWKMFSNKISLKLSKESVPDIFNLVNREPAKLCCLSKYGFSATLDCNSMGQFIFITMIPRVIPQNHLPEKLFSKTIISCIRVILLNKGEPNVNTIHHIIQAIHPLLESRACHQAIRFGSKLNKKQMEKLIVDLARCRIPFQCAHGRPTCTLIKMIDKEYD
;
A
#
# COMPACT_ATOMS: atom_id res chain seq x y z
N MET A 1 -0.70 12.07 12.02
CA MET A 1 -1.77 11.07 12.17
C MET A 1 -1.37 9.85 11.35
N LEU A 2 -0.89 8.72 11.89
CA LEU A 2 -1.70 7.54 12.28
C LEU A 2 -0.82 6.42 12.89
N SER A 3 0.21 6.73 13.68
CA SER A 3 1.08 5.69 14.29
C SER A 3 0.53 5.10 15.59
N ARG A 4 -0.80 5.20 15.80
CA ARG A 4 -1.44 4.93 17.09
C ARG A 4 -2.86 4.39 16.92
N THR A 5 -3.20 3.38 17.72
CA THR A 5 -4.60 3.01 17.99
C THR A 5 -4.95 3.49 19.39
N THR A 6 -6.10 4.13 19.54
CA THR A 6 -6.60 4.64 20.83
C THR A 6 -7.81 3.85 21.28
N SER A 7 -7.84 3.39 22.53
CA SER A 7 -9.06 2.95 23.20
C SER A 7 -9.40 3.91 24.34
N TYR A 8 -10.69 4.06 24.61
CA TYR A 8 -11.20 4.89 25.69
C TYR A 8 -11.71 3.97 26.80
N LEU A 9 -11.29 4.21 28.04
CA LEU A 9 -11.86 3.60 29.24
C LEU A 9 -12.14 4.73 30.24
N GLY A 10 -13.41 5.08 30.45
CA GLY A 10 -13.76 6.28 31.22
C GLY A 10 -13.17 7.55 30.58
N ASN A 11 -12.45 8.36 31.37
CA ASN A 11 -11.76 9.58 30.92
C ASN A 11 -10.34 9.33 30.38
N ASP A 12 -9.88 8.07 30.33
CA ASP A 12 -8.52 7.73 29.96
C ASP A 12 -8.42 7.26 28.52
N VAL A 13 -7.42 7.80 27.81
CA VAL A 13 -7.07 7.39 26.45
C VAL A 13 -5.84 6.50 26.51
N TYR A 14 -5.99 5.25 26.08
CA TYR A 14 -4.91 4.29 26.01
C TYR A 14 -4.42 4.15 24.57
N CYS A 15 -3.13 4.39 24.38
CA CYS A 15 -2.52 4.51 23.07
C CYS A 15 -1.50 3.39 22.82
N LEU A 16 -1.82 2.52 21.87
CA LEU A 16 -0.86 1.56 21.33
C LEU A 16 0.08 2.26 20.34
N THR A 17 1.39 2.20 20.56
CA THR A 17 2.38 2.84 19.68
C THR A 17 3.17 1.82 18.86
N VAL A 18 3.83 2.25 17.79
CA VAL A 18 4.75 1.38 17.02
C VAL A 18 5.85 0.79 17.91
N ASN A 19 6.40 1.57 18.85
CA ASN A 19 7.41 1.08 19.78
C ASN A 19 6.85 0.00 20.73
N SER A 20 5.60 0.15 21.17
CA SER A 20 4.89 -0.88 21.91
C SER A 20 4.80 -2.19 21.11
N LEU A 21 4.47 -2.10 19.82
CA LEU A 21 4.38 -3.25 18.93
C LEU A 21 5.75 -3.91 18.71
N ARG A 22 6.83 -3.13 18.59
CA ARG A 22 8.21 -3.64 18.45
C ARG A 22 8.70 -4.41 19.68
N GLN A 23 8.23 -4.01 20.87
CA GLN A 23 8.59 -4.62 22.15
C GLN A 23 7.56 -5.68 22.59
N ALA A 24 6.52 -5.91 21.80
CA ALA A 24 5.43 -6.81 22.17
C ALA A 24 5.91 -8.27 22.23
N LYS A 25 5.45 -8.99 23.26
CA LYS A 25 5.66 -10.43 23.40
C LYS A 25 4.49 -11.16 22.74
N VAL A 26 4.77 -12.05 21.80
CA VAL A 26 3.77 -12.95 21.23
C VAL A 26 3.37 -14.01 22.27
N VAL A 27 2.09 -14.07 22.60
CA VAL A 27 1.51 -15.09 23.50
C VAL A 27 1.16 -16.34 22.71
N GLY A 28 0.40 -16.17 21.62
CA GLY A 28 -0.09 -17.28 20.82
C GLY A 28 -1.13 -16.84 19.80
N GLN A 29 -1.76 -17.82 19.18
CA GLN A 29 -2.83 -17.61 18.21
C GLN A 29 -4.19 -17.92 18.85
N PHE A 30 -5.18 -17.05 18.66
CA PHE A 30 -6.56 -17.25 19.07
C PHE A 30 -7.44 -17.51 17.85
N ASP A 31 -8.21 -18.61 17.90
CA ASP A 31 -9.17 -19.04 16.87
C ASP A 31 -8.59 -19.10 15.44
N LYS A 32 -7.27 -19.28 15.30
CA LYS A 32 -6.53 -19.24 14.02
C LYS A 32 -6.76 -17.96 13.19
N LYS A 33 -7.08 -16.85 13.86
CA LYS A 33 -7.48 -15.58 13.23
C LYS A 33 -6.73 -14.40 13.83
N PHE A 34 -6.53 -14.44 15.14
CA PHE A 34 -5.88 -13.38 15.87
C PHE A 34 -4.56 -13.86 16.45
N ILE A 35 -3.56 -12.98 16.45
CA ILE A 35 -2.33 -13.15 17.22
C ILE A 35 -2.49 -12.33 18.49
N LEU A 36 -2.34 -12.97 19.64
CA LEU A 36 -2.39 -12.32 20.94
C LEU A 36 -0.99 -11.87 21.35
N LEU A 37 -0.89 -10.61 21.76
CA LEU A 37 0.34 -9.98 22.24
C LEU A 37 0.17 -9.47 23.66
N ILE A 38 1.29 -9.38 24.38
CA ILE A 38 1.43 -8.54 25.57
C ILE A 38 2.33 -7.37 25.20
N ALA A 39 1.89 -6.13 25.41
CA ALA A 39 2.69 -4.94 25.14
C ALA A 39 2.38 -3.78 26.09
N ASP A 40 3.36 -2.89 26.25
CA ASP A 40 3.21 -1.60 26.95
C ASP A 40 2.27 -0.67 26.18
N VAL A 41 1.22 -0.17 26.83
CA VAL A 41 0.32 0.85 26.30
C VAL A 41 0.42 2.09 27.17
N ARG A 42 0.44 3.27 26.53
CA ARG A 42 0.56 4.55 27.23
C ARG A 42 -0.82 5.13 27.50
N SER A 43 -1.10 5.58 28.72
CA SER A 43 -2.32 6.32 29.05
C SER A 43 -2.10 7.83 28.99
N SER A 44 -3.17 8.58 28.65
CA SER A 44 -3.30 10.01 28.91
C SER A 44 -4.66 10.29 29.51
N HIS A 45 -4.70 11.02 30.64
CA HIS A 45 -5.94 11.56 31.20
C HIS A 45 -6.51 12.62 30.26
N TYR A 46 -7.73 12.42 29.77
CA TYR A 46 -8.49 13.46 29.07
C TYR A 46 -9.20 14.33 30.12
N LYS A 47 -8.57 15.42 30.58
CA LYS A 47 -9.28 16.45 31.37
C LYS A 47 -10.21 17.19 30.40
N ILE A 48 -11.52 16.96 30.50
CA ILE A 48 -12.55 17.61 29.66
C ILE A 48 -12.66 19.12 29.92
N PHE A 49 -12.06 19.66 30.98
CA PHE A 49 -12.11 21.10 31.28
C PHE A 49 -10.71 21.61 31.66
N GLU A 50 -9.95 22.10 30.69
CA GLU A 50 -9.06 23.26 30.86
C GLU A 50 -8.58 23.75 29.49
N GLU A 51 -9.20 24.84 29.05
CA GLU A 51 -8.79 25.69 27.95
C GLU A 51 -7.38 26.29 28.20
N LEU A 52 -6.64 26.52 27.11
CA LEU A 52 -5.65 27.61 26.96
C LEU A 52 -4.35 27.59 27.82
N SER A 53 -3.83 26.44 28.24
CA SER A 53 -2.46 26.39 28.80
C SER A 53 -1.52 25.52 27.96
N SER A 54 -0.57 26.19 27.31
CA SER A 54 0.55 25.63 26.53
C SER A 54 1.51 24.81 27.40
N LYS A 55 1.11 23.60 27.83
CA LYS A 55 2.02 22.64 28.48
C LYS A 55 1.91 21.26 27.82
N LYS A 56 3.07 20.77 27.37
CA LYS A 56 3.31 19.50 26.67
C LYS A 56 2.50 18.36 27.31
N HIS A 57 1.68 17.68 26.50
CA HIS A 57 0.96 16.47 26.91
C HIS A 57 1.95 15.39 27.38
N GLY A 58 2.09 15.22 28.70
CA GLY A 58 2.90 14.17 29.30
C GLY A 58 2.05 12.90 29.50
N TYR A 59 2.42 11.80 28.85
CA TYR A 59 1.87 10.47 29.17
C TYR A 59 2.27 10.12 30.60
N THR A 60 1.31 9.82 31.49
CA THR A 60 1.58 9.67 32.93
C THR A 60 1.86 8.24 33.35
N SER A 61 1.42 7.20 32.61
CA SER A 61 1.64 5.80 33.01
C SER A 61 1.75 4.82 31.85
N LYS A 62 2.52 3.74 32.05
CA LYS A 62 2.62 2.58 31.16
C LYS A 62 1.89 1.40 31.80
N HIS A 63 0.98 0.78 31.05
CA HIS A 63 0.25 -0.40 31.49
C HIS A 63 0.51 -1.55 30.52
N LEU A 64 0.61 -2.77 31.04
CA LEU A 64 0.64 -3.96 30.19
C LEU A 64 -0.78 -4.26 29.70
N TYR A 65 -0.90 -4.58 28.42
CA TYR A 65 -2.18 -4.94 27.80
C TYR A 65 -2.07 -6.23 27.02
N ILE A 66 -3.16 -6.99 27.02
CA ILE A 66 -3.43 -8.01 26.00
C ILE A 66 -3.96 -7.29 24.76
N ILE A 67 -3.35 -7.57 23.62
CA ILE A 67 -3.67 -6.97 22.33
C ILE A 67 -3.99 -8.10 21.35
N ALA A 68 -5.11 -7.98 20.64
CA ALA A 68 -5.42 -8.86 19.52
C ALA A 68 -5.00 -8.19 18.22
N VAL A 69 -4.26 -8.92 17.40
CA VAL A 69 -3.87 -8.51 16.04
C VAL A 69 -4.60 -9.41 15.06
N ASP A 70 -5.39 -8.83 14.15
CA ASP A 70 -5.97 -9.57 13.03
C ASP A 70 -4.83 -9.97 12.08
N GLN A 71 -4.58 -11.28 11.99
CA GLN A 71 -3.44 -11.81 11.24
C GLN A 71 -3.54 -11.54 9.73
N HIS A 72 -4.77 -11.50 9.20
CA HIS A 72 -5.02 -11.27 7.78
C HIS A 72 -4.80 -9.79 7.47
N ALA A 73 -5.44 -8.90 8.23
CA ALA A 73 -5.28 -7.45 8.11
C ALA A 73 -3.81 -7.01 8.26
N ALA A 74 -3.10 -7.62 9.21
CA ALA A 74 -1.67 -7.37 9.42
C ALA A 74 -0.84 -7.79 8.22
N HIS A 75 -1.02 -9.01 7.72
CA HIS A 75 -0.24 -9.49 6.59
C HIS A 75 -0.57 -8.72 5.30
N GLU A 76 -1.83 -8.36 5.08
CA GLU A 76 -2.26 -7.51 3.97
C GLU A 76 -1.52 -6.16 3.97
N ARG A 77 -1.43 -5.49 5.13
CA ARG A 77 -0.68 -4.22 5.27
C ARG A 77 0.81 -4.40 4.97
N ILE A 78 1.44 -5.44 5.52
CA ILE A 78 2.86 -5.74 5.26
C ILE A 78 3.11 -5.90 3.76
N LEU A 79 2.30 -6.72 3.09
CA LEU A 79 2.42 -6.99 1.67
C LEU A 79 2.20 -5.73 0.82
N LEU A 80 1.18 -4.93 1.13
CA LEU A 80 0.90 -3.69 0.41
C LEU A 80 2.10 -2.72 0.47
N GLU A 81 2.65 -2.46 1.65
CA GLU A 81 3.80 -1.56 1.78
C GLU A 81 5.07 -2.12 1.12
N CYS A 82 5.25 -3.44 1.12
CA CYS A 82 6.29 -4.11 0.35
C CYS A 82 6.13 -3.86 -1.15
N PHE A 83 4.91 -4.04 -1.70
CA PHE A 83 4.64 -3.81 -3.12
C PHE A 83 4.76 -2.34 -3.53
N GLU A 84 4.32 -1.41 -2.68
CA GLU A 84 4.55 0.02 -2.91
C GLU A 84 6.05 0.34 -3.00
N LYS A 85 6.85 -0.24 -2.10
CA LYS A 85 8.31 -0.07 -2.11
C LYS A 85 8.96 -0.68 -3.35
N GLU A 86 8.48 -1.85 -3.78
CA GLU A 86 8.91 -2.46 -5.05
C GLU A 86 8.60 -1.55 -6.24
N CYS A 87 7.40 -0.95 -6.28
CA CYS A 87 7.02 0.00 -7.33
C CYS A 87 7.90 1.25 -7.30
N LEU A 88 8.13 1.83 -6.11
CA LEU A 88 8.98 3.01 -5.95
C LEU A 88 10.39 2.74 -6.47
N ASN A 89 11.02 1.66 -5.99
CA ASN A 89 12.36 1.26 -6.44
C ASN A 89 12.38 1.05 -7.96
N TYR A 90 11.36 0.40 -8.52
CA TYR A 90 11.27 0.18 -9.97
C TYR A 90 11.24 1.50 -10.74
N PHE A 91 10.38 2.45 -10.36
CA PHE A 91 10.21 3.71 -11.09
C PHE A 91 11.32 4.73 -10.83
N GLU A 92 12.03 4.65 -9.70
CA GLU A 92 13.25 5.45 -9.45
C GLU A 92 14.46 4.89 -10.22
N MET A 93 14.55 3.57 -10.40
CA MET A 93 15.66 2.94 -11.13
C MET A 93 15.46 2.87 -12.65
N SER A 94 14.21 2.79 -13.13
CA SER A 94 13.86 2.68 -14.56
C SER A 94 14.43 3.81 -15.42
N PRO A 95 14.34 5.10 -15.03
CA PRO A 95 14.92 6.22 -15.79
C PRO A 95 16.42 6.08 -16.04
N ASN A 96 17.16 5.46 -15.10
CA ASN A 96 18.62 5.43 -15.13
C ASN A 96 19.22 4.23 -15.88
N LYS A 97 18.44 3.18 -16.21
CA LYS A 97 18.98 1.94 -16.81
C LYS A 97 18.29 1.49 -18.10
N ALA A 98 16.98 1.67 -18.24
CA ALA A 98 16.25 1.16 -19.40
C ALA A 98 16.51 1.96 -20.68
N ILE A 99 16.97 3.22 -20.55
CA ILE A 99 17.29 4.10 -21.68
C ILE A 99 18.55 3.62 -22.42
N HIS A 100 19.49 2.96 -21.73
CA HIS A 100 20.80 2.66 -22.32
C HIS A 100 20.89 1.31 -23.04
N GLU A 101 20.04 0.33 -22.72
CA GLU A 101 20.13 -1.01 -23.33
C GLU A 101 18.76 -1.66 -23.58
N PRO A 102 18.28 -1.67 -24.85
CA PRO A 102 17.00 -2.27 -25.25
C PRO A 102 16.87 -3.76 -24.88
N GLN A 103 17.98 -4.51 -24.80
CA GLN A 103 17.96 -5.92 -24.39
C GLN A 103 17.33 -6.15 -23.02
N PHE A 104 17.39 -5.17 -22.11
CA PHE A 104 16.82 -5.32 -20.78
C PHE A 104 15.31 -5.00 -20.71
N TRP A 105 14.70 -4.48 -21.78
CA TRP A 105 13.28 -4.11 -21.74
C TRP A 105 12.37 -5.28 -21.37
N LYS A 106 12.67 -6.48 -21.89
CA LYS A 106 11.93 -7.71 -21.57
C LYS A 106 12.09 -8.15 -20.11
N MET A 107 13.14 -7.68 -19.42
CA MET A 107 13.37 -7.99 -18.01
C MET A 107 12.48 -7.14 -17.10
N PHE A 108 12.21 -5.89 -17.50
CA PHE A 108 11.49 -4.89 -16.71
C PHE A 108 10.01 -4.79 -17.07
N SER A 109 9.62 -5.16 -18.29
CA SER A 109 8.26 -4.98 -18.78
C SER A 109 7.66 -6.29 -19.28
N ASN A 110 6.37 -6.48 -19.05
CA ASN A 110 5.59 -7.60 -19.55
C ASN A 110 4.85 -7.19 -20.84
N LYS A 111 4.85 -8.07 -21.83
CA LYS A 111 4.06 -7.89 -23.06
C LYS A 111 2.58 -8.12 -22.78
N ILE A 112 1.75 -7.21 -23.27
CA ILE A 112 0.28 -7.31 -23.22
C ILE A 112 -0.33 -6.87 -24.55
N SER A 113 -1.64 -7.01 -24.69
CA SER A 113 -2.41 -6.39 -25.77
C SER A 113 -3.68 -5.81 -25.18
N LEU A 114 -3.64 -4.53 -24.81
CA LEU A 114 -4.80 -3.80 -24.31
C LEU A 114 -5.22 -2.75 -25.33
N LYS A 115 -6.41 -2.93 -25.89
CA LYS A 115 -7.00 -2.05 -26.90
C LYS A 115 -7.80 -0.94 -26.23
N LEU A 116 -7.46 0.31 -26.52
CA LEU A 116 -8.17 1.50 -26.05
C LEU A 116 -8.83 2.19 -27.24
N SER A 117 -10.15 2.38 -27.16
CA SER A 117 -10.90 3.11 -28.18
C SER A 117 -10.89 4.62 -27.92
N LYS A 118 -11.08 5.42 -28.96
CA LYS A 118 -11.21 6.88 -28.86
C LYS A 118 -12.29 7.30 -27.87
N GLU A 119 -13.40 6.59 -27.79
CA GLU A 119 -14.52 6.87 -26.87
C GLU A 119 -14.12 6.65 -25.40
N SER A 120 -13.24 5.67 -25.14
CA SER A 120 -12.80 5.34 -23.78
C SER A 120 -11.76 6.32 -23.22
N VAL A 121 -10.93 6.90 -24.09
CA VAL A 121 -9.81 7.78 -23.73
C VAL A 121 -9.67 8.97 -24.68
N PRO A 122 -10.70 9.82 -24.83
CA PRO A 122 -10.71 10.89 -25.84
C PRO A 122 -9.59 11.91 -25.64
N ASP A 123 -9.23 12.16 -24.38
CA ASP A 123 -8.13 13.03 -23.96
C ASP A 123 -6.77 12.52 -24.45
N ILE A 124 -6.46 11.26 -24.16
CA ILE A 124 -5.21 10.61 -24.61
C ILE A 124 -5.17 10.52 -26.13
N PHE A 125 -6.30 10.11 -26.73
CA PHE A 125 -6.40 9.91 -28.17
C PHE A 125 -6.14 11.21 -28.95
N ASN A 126 -6.79 12.30 -28.55
CA ASN A 126 -6.61 13.61 -29.18
C ASN A 126 -5.17 14.12 -29.03
N LEU A 127 -4.52 13.85 -27.90
CA LEU A 127 -3.12 14.22 -27.70
C LEU A 127 -2.20 13.43 -28.64
N VAL A 128 -2.32 12.10 -28.64
CA VAL A 128 -1.43 11.21 -29.41
C VAL A 128 -1.60 11.42 -30.91
N ASN A 129 -2.82 11.73 -31.40
CA ASN A 129 -3.02 12.10 -32.80
C ASN A 129 -2.31 13.40 -33.20
N ARG A 130 -2.24 14.39 -32.30
CA ARG A 130 -1.56 15.67 -32.57
C ARG A 130 -0.05 15.55 -32.42
N GLU A 131 0.40 14.78 -31.44
CA GLU A 131 1.80 14.64 -31.06
C GLU A 131 2.17 13.15 -30.88
N PRO A 132 2.25 12.34 -31.97
CA PRO A 132 2.55 10.90 -31.85
C PRO A 132 3.88 10.61 -31.15
N ALA A 133 4.84 11.53 -31.27
CA ALA A 133 6.14 11.44 -30.61
C ALA A 133 6.03 11.34 -29.07
N LYS A 134 4.96 11.86 -28.44
CA LYS A 134 4.76 11.76 -26.98
C LYS A 134 4.62 10.32 -26.49
N LEU A 135 4.27 9.36 -27.34
CA LEU A 135 4.28 7.94 -26.97
C LEU A 135 5.66 7.46 -26.50
N CYS A 136 6.76 8.10 -26.94
CA CYS A 136 8.10 7.75 -26.48
C CYS A 136 8.28 7.96 -24.96
N CYS A 137 7.53 8.89 -24.35
CA CYS A 137 7.59 9.16 -22.91
C CYS A 137 7.14 7.97 -22.06
N LEU A 138 6.30 7.09 -22.60
CA LEU A 138 5.84 5.87 -21.93
C LEU A 138 7.01 4.94 -21.59
N SER A 139 8.01 4.87 -22.48
CA SER A 139 9.13 3.92 -22.35
C SER A 139 9.98 4.17 -21.10
N LYS A 140 10.10 5.44 -20.67
CA LYS A 140 10.80 5.84 -19.44
C LYS A 140 10.27 5.13 -18.19
N TYR A 141 8.98 4.81 -18.21
CA TYR A 141 8.28 4.15 -17.11
C TYR A 141 7.99 2.67 -17.37
N GLY A 142 8.51 2.07 -18.44
CA GLY A 142 8.27 0.66 -18.80
C GLY A 142 6.95 0.39 -19.51
N PHE A 143 6.29 1.42 -20.04
CA PHE A 143 5.11 1.28 -20.88
C PHE A 143 5.48 1.39 -22.36
N SER A 144 4.70 0.74 -23.23
CA SER A 144 4.77 0.96 -24.67
C SER A 144 3.38 0.92 -25.26
N ALA A 145 3.14 1.78 -26.25
CA ALA A 145 1.89 1.82 -26.96
C ALA A 145 2.11 2.16 -28.43
N THR A 146 1.19 1.72 -29.28
CA THR A 146 1.14 2.03 -30.71
C THR A 146 -0.22 2.65 -31.05
N LEU A 147 -0.21 3.57 -32.02
CA LEU A 147 -1.42 4.16 -32.58
C LEU A 147 -1.74 3.46 -33.90
N ASP A 148 -2.95 2.91 -34.02
CA ASP A 148 -3.50 2.43 -35.28
C ASP A 148 -4.44 3.50 -35.86
N CYS A 149 -3.96 4.23 -36.87
CA CYS A 149 -4.73 5.25 -37.57
C CYS A 149 -5.52 4.71 -38.77
N ASN A 150 -5.30 3.46 -39.19
CA ASN A 150 -5.84 2.90 -40.43
C ASN A 150 -7.24 2.28 -40.25
N SER A 151 -7.59 1.88 -39.02
CA SER A 151 -8.90 1.33 -38.68
C SER A 151 -9.98 2.43 -38.57
N MET A 152 -11.22 2.17 -39.01
CA MET A 152 -12.36 3.11 -38.89
C MET A 152 -12.55 3.67 -37.47
N GLY A 153 -12.21 2.90 -36.43
CA GLY A 153 -12.36 3.30 -35.04
C GLY A 153 -11.15 4.00 -34.40
N GLN A 154 -10.00 4.02 -35.07
CA GLN A 154 -8.69 4.50 -34.58
C GLN A 154 -8.36 4.11 -33.11
N PHE A 155 -7.41 3.20 -32.91
CA PHE A 155 -7.16 2.60 -31.60
C PHE A 155 -5.76 2.90 -31.08
N ILE A 156 -5.64 2.99 -29.76
CA ILE A 156 -4.34 2.93 -29.08
C ILE A 156 -4.20 1.53 -28.49
N PHE A 157 -3.11 0.85 -28.84
CA PHE A 157 -2.79 -0.46 -28.30
C PHE A 157 -1.65 -0.31 -27.30
N ILE A 158 -1.92 -0.62 -26.03
CA ILE A 158 -0.85 -0.77 -25.03
C ILE A 158 -0.24 -2.16 -25.25
N THR A 159 1.05 -2.19 -25.56
CA THR A 159 1.79 -3.40 -25.95
C THR A 159 2.73 -3.90 -24.85
N MET A 160 3.19 -3.00 -23.97
CA MET A 160 4.04 -3.33 -22.84
C MET A 160 3.61 -2.56 -21.60
N ILE A 161 3.74 -3.20 -20.43
CA ILE A 161 3.54 -2.58 -19.12
C ILE A 161 4.66 -2.96 -18.15
N PRO A 162 4.91 -2.17 -17.10
CA PRO A 162 5.88 -2.50 -16.05
C PRO A 162 5.58 -3.84 -15.37
N ARG A 163 6.61 -4.63 -15.13
CA ARG A 163 6.49 -5.94 -14.47
C ARG A 163 6.00 -5.86 -13.02
N VAL A 164 6.22 -4.72 -12.36
CA VAL A 164 5.67 -4.46 -11.02
C VAL A 164 4.14 -4.34 -11.00
N ILE A 165 3.51 -4.08 -12.14
CA ILE A 165 2.05 -4.09 -12.24
C ILE A 165 1.57 -5.53 -12.26
N PRO A 166 0.76 -5.94 -11.28
CA PRO A 166 0.27 -7.31 -11.22
C PRO A 166 -0.79 -7.56 -12.30
N GLN A 167 -0.85 -8.81 -12.76
CA GLN A 167 -1.75 -9.25 -13.84
C GLN A 167 -2.65 -10.43 -13.42
N ASN A 168 -2.21 -11.26 -12.47
CA ASN A 168 -2.90 -12.50 -12.12
C ASN A 168 -4.07 -12.24 -11.17
N HIS A 169 -5.19 -12.96 -11.37
CA HIS A 169 -6.37 -12.95 -10.50
C HIS A 169 -7.03 -11.57 -10.30
N LEU A 170 -6.89 -10.67 -11.29
CA LEU A 170 -7.45 -9.32 -11.24
C LEU A 170 -8.68 -9.20 -12.14
N PRO A 171 -9.71 -8.44 -11.73
CA PRO A 171 -10.81 -8.09 -12.62
C PRO A 171 -10.30 -7.26 -13.82
N GLU A 172 -10.62 -7.70 -15.04
CA GLU A 172 -10.16 -7.05 -16.30
C GLU A 172 -10.50 -5.56 -16.35
N LYS A 173 -11.68 -5.17 -15.85
CA LYS A 173 -12.12 -3.77 -15.76
C LYS A 173 -11.23 -2.92 -14.85
N LEU A 174 -10.82 -3.47 -13.70
CA LEU A 174 -9.93 -2.78 -12.77
C LEU A 174 -8.54 -2.63 -13.38
N PHE A 175 -8.02 -3.70 -13.99
CA PHE A 175 -6.74 -3.68 -14.69
C PHE A 175 -6.73 -2.61 -15.79
N SER A 176 -7.71 -2.62 -16.69
CA SER A 176 -7.81 -1.66 -17.79
C SER A 176 -7.91 -0.21 -17.29
N LYS A 177 -8.73 0.03 -16.26
CA LYS A 177 -8.86 1.36 -15.62
C LYS A 177 -7.54 1.85 -15.04
N THR A 178 -6.80 0.98 -14.36
CA THR A 178 -5.49 1.30 -13.80
C THR A 178 -4.48 1.64 -14.89
N ILE A 179 -4.38 0.81 -15.95
CA ILE A 179 -3.45 1.10 -17.05
C ILE A 179 -3.79 2.44 -17.70
N ILE A 180 -5.07 2.70 -18.01
CA ILE A 180 -5.50 4.01 -18.54
C ILE A 180 -5.09 5.15 -17.61
N SER A 181 -5.26 5.01 -16.30
CA SER A 181 -4.86 6.02 -15.32
C SER A 181 -3.35 6.28 -15.33
N CYS A 182 -2.52 5.23 -15.44
CA CYS A 182 -1.07 5.38 -15.57
C CYS A 182 -0.69 6.11 -16.87
N ILE A 183 -1.28 5.72 -18.00
CA ILE A 183 -1.02 6.35 -19.30
C ILE A 183 -1.42 7.84 -19.27
N ARG A 184 -2.54 8.19 -18.64
CA ARG A 184 -2.96 9.59 -18.43
C ARG A 184 -1.92 10.38 -17.65
N VAL A 185 -1.45 9.85 -16.52
CA VAL A 185 -0.43 10.50 -15.69
C VAL A 185 0.84 10.77 -16.50
N ILE A 186 1.28 9.83 -17.34
CA ILE A 186 2.52 9.97 -18.11
C ILE A 186 2.36 10.95 -19.28
N LEU A 187 1.30 10.80 -20.09
CA LEU A 187 1.16 11.56 -21.34
C LEU A 187 0.63 12.98 -21.13
N LEU A 188 -0.20 13.21 -20.12
CA LEU A 188 -0.80 14.52 -19.84
C LEU A 188 0.05 15.38 -18.90
N ASN A 189 1.18 14.86 -18.38
CA ASN A 189 2.11 15.67 -17.61
C ASN A 189 2.77 16.73 -18.50
N LYS A 190 2.74 17.99 -18.06
CA LYS A 190 3.23 19.17 -18.81
C LYS A 190 4.73 19.44 -18.62
N GLY A 191 5.45 18.62 -17.87
CA GLY A 191 6.87 18.85 -17.53
C GLY A 191 7.76 17.63 -17.69
N GLU A 192 9.02 17.81 -17.30
CA GLU A 192 9.99 16.72 -17.25
C GLU A 192 9.57 15.62 -16.26
N PRO A 193 10.03 14.37 -16.48
CA PRO A 193 9.92 13.30 -15.49
C PRO A 193 10.38 13.76 -14.11
N ASN A 194 9.48 13.68 -13.13
CA ASN A 194 9.78 14.09 -11.76
C ASN A 194 9.21 13.11 -10.75
N VAL A 195 9.62 13.26 -9.49
CA VAL A 195 9.16 12.46 -8.35
C VAL A 195 7.63 12.47 -8.23
N ASN A 196 6.97 13.59 -8.57
CA ASN A 196 5.51 13.68 -8.56
C ASN A 196 4.86 12.75 -9.59
N THR A 197 5.45 12.59 -10.77
CA THR A 197 4.95 11.66 -11.81
C THR A 197 5.01 10.22 -11.32
N ILE A 198 6.13 9.83 -10.70
CA ILE A 198 6.31 8.51 -10.08
C ILE A 198 5.25 8.28 -9.00
N HIS A 199 5.04 9.26 -8.13
CA HIS A 199 4.04 9.18 -7.08
C HIS A 199 2.62 8.98 -7.64
N HIS A 200 2.23 9.74 -8.66
CA HIS A 200 0.92 9.60 -9.31
C HIS A 200 0.76 8.27 -10.06
N ILE A 201 1.82 7.71 -10.63
CA ILE A 201 1.78 6.36 -11.23
C ILE A 201 1.55 5.32 -10.13
N ILE A 202 2.27 5.39 -9.01
CA ILE A 202 2.09 4.46 -7.89
C ILE A 202 0.68 4.56 -7.32
N GLN A 203 0.14 5.78 -7.17
CA GLN A 203 -1.26 5.99 -6.77
C GLN A 203 -2.25 5.35 -7.76
N ALA A 204 -2.01 5.45 -9.07
CA ALA A 204 -2.85 4.82 -10.07
C ALA A 204 -2.81 3.28 -10.00
N ILE A 205 -1.66 2.70 -9.65
CA ILE A 205 -1.45 1.25 -9.51
C ILE A 205 -2.00 0.72 -8.18
N HIS A 206 -2.12 1.56 -7.15
CA HIS A 206 -2.47 1.19 -5.78
C HIS A 206 -3.66 0.21 -5.67
N PRO A 207 -4.80 0.37 -6.37
CA PRO A 207 -5.92 -0.58 -6.26
C PRO A 207 -5.57 -2.01 -6.69
N LEU A 208 -4.66 -2.18 -7.65
CA LEU A 208 -4.17 -3.51 -8.04
C LEU A 208 -3.24 -4.09 -6.98
N LEU A 209 -2.46 -3.26 -6.29
CA LEU A 209 -1.60 -3.70 -5.19
C LEU A 209 -2.43 -4.16 -3.98
N GLU A 210 -3.53 -3.47 -3.66
CA GLU A 210 -4.46 -3.87 -2.60
C GLU A 210 -5.09 -5.22 -2.90
N SER A 211 -5.61 -5.40 -4.11
CA SER A 211 -6.17 -6.68 -4.55
C SER A 211 -5.12 -7.79 -4.48
N ARG A 212 -3.90 -7.54 -4.98
CA ARG A 212 -2.78 -8.48 -4.90
C ARG A 212 -2.39 -8.81 -3.45
N ALA A 213 -2.42 -7.85 -2.53
CA ALA A 213 -2.11 -8.04 -1.12
C ALA A 213 -3.18 -8.87 -0.41
N CYS A 214 -4.46 -8.56 -0.64
CA CYS A 214 -5.60 -9.30 -0.10
C CYS A 214 -5.57 -10.79 -0.52
N HIS A 215 -5.28 -11.07 -1.80
CA HIS A 215 -5.21 -12.44 -2.30
C HIS A 215 -4.02 -13.26 -1.79
N GLN A 216 -2.88 -12.61 -1.46
CA GLN A 216 -1.67 -13.28 -0.97
C GLN A 216 -1.55 -13.29 0.56
N ALA A 217 -2.33 -12.47 1.26
CA ALA A 217 -2.31 -12.39 2.71
C ALA A 217 -2.65 -13.74 3.35
N ILE A 218 -2.21 -13.93 4.60
CA ILE A 218 -2.51 -15.15 5.36
C ILE A 218 -4.01 -15.18 5.54
N ARG A 219 -4.65 -16.30 5.22
CA ARG A 219 -6.10 -16.41 5.29
C ARG A 219 -6.57 -16.48 6.75
N PHE A 220 -7.80 -16.03 6.95
CA PHE A 220 -8.54 -16.31 8.16
C PHE A 220 -8.67 -17.82 8.36
N GLY A 221 -8.37 -18.31 9.56
CA GLY A 221 -8.37 -19.76 9.86
C GLY A 221 -7.05 -20.48 9.58
N SER A 222 -6.05 -19.82 8.97
CA SER A 222 -4.71 -20.39 8.81
C SER A 222 -4.00 -20.50 10.16
N LYS A 223 -3.54 -21.72 10.51
CA LYS A 223 -2.76 -21.95 11.73
C LYS A 223 -1.33 -21.42 11.54
N LEU A 224 -0.85 -20.60 12.47
CA LEU A 224 0.51 -20.08 12.48
C LEU A 224 1.29 -20.68 13.64
N ASN A 225 2.54 -21.08 13.38
CA ASN A 225 3.47 -21.43 14.45
C ASN A 225 4.05 -20.16 15.11
N LYS A 226 4.71 -20.32 16.26
CA LYS A 226 5.25 -19.20 17.03
C LYS A 226 6.22 -18.32 16.23
N LYS A 227 7.13 -18.92 15.47
CA LYS A 227 8.10 -18.19 14.62
C LYS A 227 7.41 -17.36 13.53
N GLN A 228 6.35 -17.89 12.92
CA GLN A 228 5.56 -17.17 11.91
C GLN A 228 4.83 -15.97 12.52
N MET A 229 4.23 -16.16 13.70
CA MET A 229 3.57 -15.07 14.42
C MET A 229 4.57 -13.97 14.80
N GLU A 230 5.71 -14.32 15.39
CA GLU A 230 6.78 -13.38 15.76
C GLU A 230 7.28 -12.59 14.55
N LYS A 231 7.56 -13.28 13.44
CA LYS A 231 7.96 -12.63 12.18
C LYS A 231 6.90 -11.65 11.69
N LEU A 232 5.63 -12.04 11.67
CA LEU A 232 4.53 -11.19 11.23
C LEU A 232 4.43 -9.91 12.07
N ILE A 233 4.59 -10.01 13.39
CA ILE A 233 4.57 -8.83 14.27
C ILE A 233 5.78 -7.92 14.06
N VAL A 234 6.98 -8.50 13.88
CA VAL A 234 8.19 -7.73 13.57
C VAL A 234 8.05 -6.98 12.25
N ASP A 235 7.54 -7.65 11.22
CA ASP A 235 7.33 -7.05 9.90
C ASP A 235 6.21 -5.99 9.94
N LEU A 236 5.12 -6.25 10.68
CA LEU A 236 4.07 -5.26 10.90
C LEU A 236 4.63 -4.01 11.57
N ALA A 237 5.47 -4.15 12.59
CA ALA A 237 6.07 -3.01 13.30
C ALA A 237 7.09 -2.19 12.48
N ARG A 238 7.45 -2.65 11.27
CA ARG A 238 8.27 -1.93 10.29
C ARG A 238 7.43 -1.13 9.29
N CYS A 239 6.12 -1.40 9.19
CA CYS A 239 5.20 -0.66 8.34
C CYS A 239 5.08 0.81 8.79
N ARG A 240 4.86 1.70 7.83
CA ARG A 240 4.53 3.11 8.01
C ARG A 240 3.19 3.28 8.74
N ILE A 241 2.21 2.44 8.40
CA ILE A 241 0.84 2.49 8.96
C ILE A 241 0.42 1.11 9.49
N PRO A 242 1.03 0.62 10.58
CA PRO A 242 0.84 -0.76 11.04
C PRO A 242 -0.54 -1.05 11.65
N PHE A 243 -1.27 -0.01 12.04
CA PHE A 243 -2.55 -0.13 12.74
C PHE A 243 -3.77 -0.11 11.82
N GLN A 244 -3.57 -0.04 10.50
CA GLN A 244 -4.63 -0.11 9.51
C GLN A 244 -4.30 -1.14 8.43
N CYS A 245 -5.27 -1.94 8.00
CA CYS A 245 -5.12 -2.79 6.81
C CYS A 245 -5.12 -1.94 5.53
N ALA A 246 -4.98 -2.56 4.35
CA ALA A 246 -5.03 -1.84 3.07
C ALA A 246 -6.34 -1.04 2.93
N HIS A 247 -7.45 -1.65 3.35
CA HIS A 247 -8.79 -1.11 3.28
C HIS A 247 -9.19 -0.18 4.46
N GLY A 248 -8.25 0.16 5.35
CA GLY A 248 -8.48 1.08 6.47
C GLY A 248 -9.08 0.49 7.74
N ARG A 249 -9.35 -0.83 7.80
CA ARG A 249 -9.81 -1.48 9.04
C ARG A 249 -8.69 -1.50 10.10
N PRO A 250 -9.01 -1.42 11.40
CA PRO A 250 -8.02 -1.58 12.45
C PRO A 250 -7.32 -2.94 12.37
N THR A 251 -5.99 -2.95 12.44
CA THR A 251 -5.19 -4.18 12.48
C THR A 251 -5.06 -4.73 13.91
N CYS A 252 -5.07 -3.83 14.89
CA CYS A 252 -4.85 -4.15 16.30
C CYS A 252 -5.99 -3.63 17.16
N THR A 253 -6.34 -4.34 18.23
CA THR A 253 -7.33 -3.91 19.21
C THR A 253 -6.84 -4.22 20.62
N LEU A 254 -6.97 -3.24 21.53
CA LEU A 254 -6.69 -3.42 22.94
C LEU A 254 -7.83 -4.24 23.57
N ILE A 255 -7.49 -5.38 24.19
CA ILE A 255 -8.49 -6.29 24.76
C ILE A 255 -8.65 -6.04 26.26
N LYS A 256 -7.55 -6.07 27.02
CA LYS A 256 -7.61 -5.96 28.48
C LYS A 256 -6.29 -5.48 29.06
N MET A 257 -6.35 -4.65 30.11
CA MET A 257 -5.20 -4.37 30.99
C MET A 257 -4.80 -5.61 31.77
N ILE A 258 -3.49 -5.79 31.92
CA ILE A 258 -2.88 -6.70 32.87
C ILE A 258 -2.47 -5.82 34.05
N ASP A 259 -3.33 -5.74 35.05
CA ASP A 259 -2.95 -5.16 36.33
C ASP A 259 -1.87 -6.05 36.95
N LYS A 260 -0.84 -5.44 37.55
CA LYS A 260 0.26 -6.17 38.22
C LYS A 260 -0.17 -6.87 39.52
N GLU A 261 -1.46 -6.99 39.80
CA GLU A 261 -1.98 -7.66 40.99
C GLU A 261 -2.33 -9.12 40.69
N TYR A 262 -1.32 -9.95 40.45
CA TYR A 262 -1.39 -11.40 40.67
C TYR A 262 0.05 -11.88 40.93
N ASP A 263 0.51 -11.64 42.16
CA ASP A 263 1.53 -12.47 42.81
C ASP A 263 0.85 -13.75 43.35
#